data_AF-A0A6B3E8P6-F1
#
_entry.id   AF-A0A6B3E8P6-F1
#
_cell.length_a   1.000
_cell.length_b   1.000
_cell.length_c   1.000
_cell.angle_alpha   90.00
_cell.angle_beta   90.00
_cell.angle_gamma   90.00
#
_symmetry.space_group_name_H-M   'P 1'
#
loop_
_entity.id
_entity.type
_entity.pdbx_description
1 polymer ?
#
loop_
_entity_poly.entity_id
_entity_poly.type
_entity_poly.pdbx_seq_one_letter_code
_entity_poly.pdbx_strand_id
1 'polypeptide(L)'
;TAGTAMLETAERFTANEGEPAIQQYLLLVGGLRTLAEGSHAPALVMDAFLLRSLAVNGYAPSFADCARCGLPGPNRFFSVSSGGAVCG
;
A
#
# COMPACT_ATOMS: atom_id res chain seq x y z
N THR A 1 0.77 -18.00 -0.20
CA THR A 1 0.13 -17.11 -1.19
C THR A 1 0.43 -15.64 -0.93
N ALA A 2 0.30 -15.12 0.30
CA ALA A 2 0.57 -13.70 0.63
C ALA A 2 1.92 -13.18 0.09
N GLY A 3 3.02 -13.90 0.33
CA GLY A 3 4.34 -13.52 -0.20
C GLY A 3 4.41 -13.49 -1.73
N THR A 4 3.73 -14.41 -2.42
CA THR A 4 3.62 -14.40 -3.89
C THR A 4 2.88 -13.16 -4.38
N ALA A 5 1.76 -12.80 -3.76
CA ALA A 5 1.01 -11.59 -4.11
C ALA A 5 1.85 -10.31 -3.89
N MET A 6 2.67 -10.28 -2.84
CA MET A 6 3.60 -9.17 -2.59
C MET A 6 4.68 -9.06 -3.68
N LEU A 7 5.22 -10.18 -4.13
CA LEU A 7 6.20 -10.24 -5.22
C LEU A 7 5.60 -9.78 -6.55
N GLU A 8 4.44 -10.33 -6.94
CA GLU A 8 3.73 -9.95 -8.17
C GLU A 8 3.35 -8.46 -8.16
N THR A 9 2.98 -7.92 -7.00
CA THR A 9 2.67 -6.48 -6.88
C THR A 9 3.92 -5.62 -7.02
N ALA A 10 5.04 -6.03 -6.41
CA ALA A 10 6.30 -5.32 -6.56
C ALA A 10 6.74 -5.29 -8.03
N GLU A 11 6.66 -6.42 -8.74
CA GLU A 11 6.95 -6.52 -10.17
C GLU A 11 6.11 -5.53 -11.00
N ARG A 12 4.80 -5.45 -10.73
CA ARG A 12 3.89 -4.53 -11.46
C ARG A 12 4.22 -3.05 -11.26
N PHE A 13 4.76 -2.68 -10.10
CA PHE A 13 5.12 -1.29 -9.81
C PHE A 13 6.53 -0.92 -10.30
N THR A 14 7.34 -1.90 -10.73
CA THR A 14 8.70 -1.68 -11.24
C THR A 14 8.76 -1.85 -12.76
N ALA A 15 7.90 -1.15 -13.49
CA ALA A 15 7.80 -1.28 -14.95
C ALA A 15 8.95 -0.65 -15.73
N ASN A 16 9.71 0.26 -15.12
CA ASN A 16 10.83 0.95 -15.77
C ASN A 16 12.12 0.15 -15.60
N GLU A 17 12.40 -0.75 -16.55
CA GLU A 17 13.65 -1.50 -16.57
C GLU A 17 14.87 -0.56 -16.59
N GLY A 18 15.85 -0.85 -15.72
CA GLY A 18 17.08 -0.05 -15.58
C GLY A 18 16.97 1.14 -14.63
N GLU A 19 15.76 1.50 -14.16
CA GLU A 19 15.58 2.52 -13.14
C GLU A 19 15.42 1.92 -11.73
N PRO A 20 16.15 2.42 -10.72
CA PRO A 20 16.09 1.84 -9.39
C PRO A 20 14.83 2.26 -8.63
N ALA A 21 13.93 1.32 -8.36
CA ALA A 21 12.76 1.51 -7.48
C ALA A 21 13.09 1.24 -6.00
N ILE A 22 14.05 1.99 -5.44
CA ILE A 22 14.65 1.70 -4.12
C ILE A 22 13.61 1.61 -3.00
N GLN A 23 12.66 2.55 -2.94
CA GLN A 23 11.64 2.56 -1.90
C GLN A 23 10.74 1.31 -1.97
N GLN A 24 10.36 0.89 -3.19
CA GLN A 24 9.56 -0.31 -3.41
C GLN A 24 10.33 -1.58 -3.02
N TYR A 25 11.62 -1.65 -3.37
CA TYR A 25 12.50 -2.75 -3.00
C TYR A 25 12.65 -2.90 -1.49
N LEU A 26 12.96 -1.80 -0.79
CA LEU A 26 13.11 -1.81 0.67
C LEU A 26 11.80 -2.18 1.37
N LEU A 27 10.66 -1.70 0.84
CA LEU A 27 9.34 -2.05 1.34
C LEU A 27 9.05 -3.55 1.20
N LEU A 28 9.38 -4.16 0.05
CA LEU A 28 9.22 -5.59 -0.18
C LEU A 28 10.08 -6.41 0.78
N VAL A 29 11.36 -6.06 0.94
CA VAL A 29 12.27 -6.76 1.86
C VAL A 29 11.76 -6.71 3.31
N GLY A 30 11.32 -5.53 3.78
CA GLY A 30 10.74 -5.38 5.12
C GLY A 30 9.44 -6.17 5.29
N GLY A 31 8.58 -6.17 4.27
CA GLY A 31 7.34 -6.94 4.26
C GLY A 31 7.58 -8.45 4.33
N LEU A 32 8.48 -8.99 3.50
CA LEU A 32 8.80 -10.42 3.48
C LEU A 32 9.47 -10.87 4.78
N ARG A 33 10.32 -10.04 5.39
CA ARG A 33 10.86 -10.33 6.72
C ARG A 33 9.74 -10.43 7.77
N THR A 34 8.86 -9.44 7.82
CA THR A 34 7.72 -9.43 8.76
C THR A 34 6.82 -10.66 8.55
N LEU A 35 6.59 -11.05 7.30
CA LEU A 35 5.82 -12.24 6.95
C LEU A 35 6.50 -13.52 7.43
N ALA A 36 7.82 -13.63 7.27
CA ALA A 36 8.61 -14.79 7.69
C ALA A 36 8.73 -14.92 9.23
N GLU A 37 8.77 -13.80 9.95
CA GLU A 37 8.78 -13.77 11.41
C GLU A 37 7.47 -14.28 12.03
N GLY A 38 6.35 -14.17 11.30
CA GLY A 38 5.05 -14.70 11.75
C GLY A 38 4.44 -13.93 12.94
N SER A 39 4.92 -12.72 13.23
CA SER A 39 4.42 -11.86 14.32
C SER A 39 3.01 -11.31 14.07
N HIS A 40 2.56 -11.32 12.80
CA HIS A 40 1.25 -10.84 12.37
C HIS A 40 0.60 -11.86 11.43
N ALA A 41 -0.74 -11.85 11.36
CA ALA A 41 -1.46 -12.66 10.39
C ALA A 41 -1.00 -12.33 8.95
N PRO A 42 -0.73 -13.33 8.08
CA PRO A 42 -0.21 -13.10 6.74
C PRO A 42 -1.00 -12.09 5.89
N ALA A 43 -2.33 -12.08 6.03
CA ALA A 43 -3.21 -11.15 5.33
C ALA A 43 -2.95 -9.69 5.74
N LEU A 44 -2.72 -9.43 7.04
CA LEU A 44 -2.44 -8.07 7.53
C LEU A 44 -1.09 -7.55 7.02
N VAL A 45 -0.08 -8.42 6.92
CA VAL A 45 1.22 -8.05 6.35
C VAL A 45 1.08 -7.71 4.87
N MET A 46 0.32 -8.52 4.13
CA MET A 46 0.02 -8.30 2.72
C MET A 46 -0.73 -6.98 2.51
N ASP A 47 -1.83 -6.74 3.23
CA ASP A 47 -2.63 -5.52 3.10
C ASP A 47 -1.80 -4.27 3.41
N ALA A 48 -1.02 -4.31 4.49
CA ALA A 48 -0.13 -3.21 4.84
C ALA A 48 0.94 -2.95 3.77
N PHE A 49 1.48 -3.99 3.15
CA PHE A 49 2.42 -3.88 2.03
C PHE A 49 1.75 -3.26 0.78
N LEU A 50 0.53 -3.69 0.42
CA LEU A 50 -0.19 -3.18 -0.74
C LEU A 50 -0.50 -1.68 -0.60
N LEU A 51 -1.00 -1.26 0.57
CA LEU A 51 -1.33 0.15 0.82
C LEU A 51 -0.08 1.05 0.79
N ARG A 52 1.04 0.59 1.34
CA ARG A 52 2.30 1.34 1.28
C ARG A 52 2.91 1.34 -0.12
N SER A 53 2.73 0.27 -0.90
CA SER A 53 3.18 0.21 -2.29
C SER A 53 2.44 1.25 -3.14
N LEU A 54 1.13 1.41 -2.95
CA LEU A 54 0.36 2.48 -3.59
C LEU A 54 0.91 3.88 -3.26
N ALA A 55 1.24 4.13 -2.00
CA ALA A 55 1.81 5.41 -1.58
C ALA A 55 3.19 5.68 -2.18
N VAL A 56 4.10 4.69 -2.15
CA VAL A 56 5.44 4.78 -2.75
C VAL A 56 5.38 5.08 -4.25
N ASN A 57 4.36 4.56 -4.95
CA ASN A 57 4.17 4.75 -6.39
C ASN A 57 3.25 5.93 -6.74
N GLY A 58 3.01 6.86 -5.81
CA GLY A 58 2.37 8.14 -6.09
C GLY A 58 0.83 8.13 -6.08
N TYR A 59 0.18 7.00 -5.81
CA TYR A 59 -1.29 6.97 -5.65
C TYR A 59 -1.74 7.59 -4.32
N ALA A 60 -0.95 7.41 -3.26
CA ALA A 60 -1.10 8.04 -1.94
C ALA A 60 -2.56 8.23 -1.44
N PRO A 61 -3.34 7.14 -1.28
CA PRO A 61 -4.74 7.24 -0.87
C PRO A 61 -4.88 7.84 0.54
N SER A 62 -5.90 8.67 0.73
CA SER A 62 -6.24 9.18 2.07
C SER A 62 -6.92 8.12 2.92
N PHE A 63 -6.53 8.01 4.19
CA PHE A 63 -7.16 7.13 5.18
C PHE A 63 -7.79 7.89 6.36
N ALA A 64 -7.71 9.22 6.36
CA ALA A 64 -8.21 10.05 7.46
C ALA A 64 -9.07 11.19 6.92
N ASP A 65 -8.44 12.15 6.24
CA ASP A 65 -9.11 13.34 5.75
C ASP A 65 -9.88 13.05 4.46
N CYS A 66 -10.97 13.78 4.23
CA CYS A 66 -11.81 13.53 3.07
C CYS A 66 -11.01 13.77 1.79
N ALA A 67 -10.81 12.73 0.98
CA ALA A 67 -10.07 12.78 -0.26
C ALA A 67 -10.69 13.74 -1.31
N ARG A 68 -11.94 14.14 -1.11
CA ARG A 68 -12.66 15.08 -2.00
C ARG A 68 -12.57 16.55 -1.54
N CYS A 69 -12.72 16.83 -0.25
CA CYS A 69 -12.85 18.20 0.26
C CYS A 69 -11.88 18.57 1.39
N GLY A 70 -11.05 17.63 1.86
CA GLY A 70 -10.08 17.86 2.93
C GLY A 70 -10.68 17.93 4.34
N LEU A 71 -11.96 17.61 4.55
CA LEU A 71 -12.56 17.58 5.88
C LEU A 71 -11.75 16.65 6.80
N PRO A 72 -11.22 17.14 7.94
CA PRO A 72 -10.42 16.31 8.85
C PRO A 72 -11.20 15.10 9.37
N GLY A 73 -10.50 13.97 9.48
CA GLY A 73 -11.09 12.69 9.89
C GLY A 73 -11.41 12.53 11.39
N PRO A 74 -11.89 11.33 11.79
CA PRO A 74 -11.99 10.12 10.97
C PRO A 74 -13.24 10.11 10.08
N ASN A 75 -13.02 10.09 8.76
CA ASN A 75 -14.07 9.85 7.78
C ASN A 75 -14.33 8.33 7.65
N ARG A 76 -15.60 7.93 7.59
CA ARG A 76 -16.01 6.52 7.76
C ARG A 76 -16.20 5.74 6.45
N PHE A 77 -16.32 6.44 5.33
CA PHE A 77 -16.53 5.83 4.02
C PHE A 77 -15.23 5.82 3.24
N PHE A 78 -15.06 4.85 2.35
CA PHE A 78 -13.88 4.74 1.48
C PHE A 78 -14.33 4.63 0.02
N SER A 79 -13.77 5.48 -0.83
CA SER A 79 -14.01 5.50 -2.26
C SER A 79 -12.68 5.49 -3.01
N VAL A 80 -12.43 4.39 -3.72
CA VAL A 80 -11.23 4.24 -4.56
C VAL A 80 -11.18 5.33 -5.63
N SER A 81 -12.30 5.61 -6.30
CA SER A 81 -12.38 6.62 -7.36
C SER A 81 -12.20 8.04 -6.84
N SER A 82 -12.50 8.28 -5.57
CA SER A 82 -12.29 9.58 -4.93
C SER A 82 -10.92 9.73 -4.27
N GLY A 83 -10.08 8.69 -4.29
CA GLY A 83 -8.72 8.72 -3.73
C GLY A 83 -8.63 8.40 -2.24
N GLY A 84 -9.66 7.81 -1.63
CA GLY A 84 -9.58 7.30 -0.25
C GLY A 84 -10.81 7.59 0.61
N ALA A 85 -10.57 7.93 1.88
CA ALA A 85 -11.62 8.22 2.86
C ALA A 85 -12.48 9.41 2.42
N VAL A 86 -13.82 9.34 2.59
CA VAL A 86 -14.76 10.41 2.23
C VAL A 86 -15.80 10.65 3.33
N CYS A 87 -16.25 11.89 3.48
CA CYS A 87 -17.16 12.31 4.55
C CYS A 87 -18.62 11.87 4.35
N GLY A 88 -19.00 11.45 3.14
CA GLY A 88 -20.37 11.14 2.74
C GLY A 88 -20.71 11.73 1.39
#